data_AF-A0A2G5SIU5-F1
#
_entry.id   AF-A0A2G5SIU5-F1
#
_cell.length_a   1.000
_cell.length_b   1.000
_cell.length_c   1.000
_cell.angle_alpha   90.00
_cell.angle_beta   90.00
_cell.angle_gamma   90.00
#
_symmetry.space_group_name_H-M   'P 1'
#
loop_
_entity.id
_entity.type
_entity.pdbx_description
1 polymer ?
#
loop_
_entity_poly.entity_id
_entity_poly.type
_entity_poly.pdbx_seq_one_letter_code
_entity_poly.pdbx_strand_id
1 'polypeptide(L)'
;MFSKMFLISLIFIFLTPQSNYAEVLKMLKIFGKVPTSDLSKAQTDENCTQTCFSDSDCVLAFFNINSQCLLFFYNSTETLEVQETNRDDGLFVAFKVIFWDFSEILKSDFQTNLSTTNPDFCPIESEIDPTILLGEDPIPWTKTSDSTWQFRKCIGNWKMFERTDPNITVCIQVFLTGFGTTQTEAKDYCSSMGKQVTGVAMVEESKWILKQTKEKFGRTLPIWQGVWIDGERETIGENNFTWTDGYTVGYKALENGWAKLTETEKGQRQDCLVVSITDKSGIINDVDCGYGGGIQQGVACGYKLE
;
A
#
# COMPACT_ATOMS: atom_id res chain seq x y z
N MET A 1 10.38 -20.55 -66.34
CA MET A 1 11.38 -20.52 -65.25
C MET A 1 11.34 -19.14 -64.61
N PHE A 2 10.47 -18.92 -63.63
CA PHE A 2 10.54 -17.80 -62.69
C PHE A 2 9.86 -18.26 -61.40
N SER A 3 10.69 -18.47 -60.37
CA SER A 3 10.30 -18.98 -59.06
C SER A 3 9.70 -17.85 -58.22
N LYS A 4 8.52 -18.07 -57.65
CA LYS A 4 7.89 -17.15 -56.69
C LYS A 4 8.58 -17.32 -55.34
N MET A 5 9.43 -16.35 -54.97
CA MET A 5 9.89 -16.20 -53.59
C MET A 5 8.75 -15.65 -52.73
N PHE A 6 8.22 -16.48 -51.83
CA PHE A 6 7.37 -16.02 -50.73
C PHE A 6 8.26 -15.37 -49.66
N LEU A 7 8.01 -14.09 -49.39
CA LEU A 7 8.60 -13.36 -48.27
C LEU A 7 7.93 -13.84 -46.97
N ILE A 8 8.60 -14.69 -46.20
CA ILE A 8 8.13 -15.07 -44.85
C ILE A 8 8.45 -13.89 -43.92
N SER A 9 7.42 -13.19 -43.45
CA SER A 9 7.56 -12.24 -42.34
C SER A 9 7.88 -13.02 -41.06
N LEU A 10 9.13 -12.94 -40.61
CA LEU A 10 9.55 -13.35 -39.28
C LEU A 10 8.94 -12.38 -38.26
N ILE A 11 7.83 -12.80 -37.63
CA ILE A 11 7.30 -12.15 -36.44
C ILE A 11 8.29 -12.44 -35.31
N PHE A 12 9.13 -11.46 -34.97
CA PHE A 12 9.91 -11.49 -33.74
C PHE A 12 8.95 -11.24 -32.57
N ILE A 13 8.44 -12.32 -31.98
CA ILE A 13 7.78 -12.28 -30.68
C ILE A 13 8.88 -11.95 -29.68
N PHE A 14 8.98 -10.68 -29.28
CA PHE A 14 9.73 -10.30 -28.09
C PHE A 14 9.01 -10.90 -26.87
N LEU A 15 9.39 -12.14 -26.52
CA LEU A 15 9.15 -12.67 -25.20
C LEU A 15 10.01 -11.84 -24.25
N THR A 16 9.42 -10.77 -23.70
CA THR A 16 9.99 -10.14 -22.50
C THR A 16 10.13 -11.25 -21.47
N PRO A 17 11.31 -11.48 -20.87
CA PRO A 17 11.42 -12.38 -19.76
C PRO A 17 10.54 -11.84 -18.63
N GLN A 18 9.34 -12.39 -18.47
CA GLN A 18 8.66 -12.34 -17.19
C GLN A 18 9.54 -13.14 -16.26
N SER A 19 10.32 -12.43 -15.45
CA SER A 19 10.93 -12.96 -14.26
C SER A 19 9.79 -13.50 -13.38
N ASN A 20 9.53 -14.80 -13.50
CA ASN A 20 8.62 -15.52 -12.63
C ASN A 20 9.32 -15.67 -11.28
N TYR A 21 9.29 -14.62 -10.47
CA TYR A 21 9.60 -14.74 -9.05
C TYR A 21 8.49 -15.58 -8.42
N ALA A 22 8.84 -16.75 -7.89
CA ALA A 22 7.92 -17.54 -7.10
C ALA A 22 7.94 -16.99 -5.67
N GLU A 23 6.84 -16.37 -5.25
CA GLU A 23 6.64 -15.93 -3.87
C GLU A 23 6.65 -17.15 -2.94
N VAL A 24 7.53 -17.15 -1.93
CA VAL A 24 7.58 -18.23 -0.94
C VAL A 24 7.15 -17.72 0.41
N LEU A 25 5.99 -18.20 0.86
CA LEU A 25 5.43 -17.95 2.18
C LEU A 25 6.12 -18.85 3.23
N LYS A 26 6.55 -18.27 4.35
CA LYS A 26 7.17 -18.99 5.49
C LYS A 26 6.72 -18.41 6.82
N MET A 27 7.00 -19.15 7.90
CA MET A 27 6.87 -18.66 9.28
C MET A 27 8.27 -18.41 9.86
N LEU A 28 8.59 -17.16 10.20
CA LEU A 28 9.81 -16.75 10.88
C LEU A 28 9.57 -16.76 12.39
N LYS A 29 10.23 -17.68 13.11
CA LYS A 29 10.11 -17.79 14.56
C LYS A 29 11.31 -17.15 15.27
N ILE A 30 11.04 -16.32 16.27
CA ILE A 30 12.04 -15.75 17.17
C ILE A 30 11.60 -15.90 18.63
N PHE A 31 12.52 -15.64 19.56
CA PHE A 31 12.16 -15.39 20.96
C PHE A 31 11.58 -13.98 21.05
N GLY A 32 10.33 -13.89 21.49
CA GLY A 32 9.67 -12.60 21.58
C GLY A 32 8.32 -12.67 22.25
N LYS A 33 7.78 -11.49 22.54
CA LYS A 33 6.47 -11.30 23.14
C LYS A 33 5.71 -10.17 22.46
N VAL A 34 4.38 -10.24 22.56
CA VAL A 34 3.49 -9.11 22.24
C VAL A 34 3.10 -8.44 23.55
N PRO A 35 3.64 -7.24 23.89
CA PRO A 35 3.48 -6.65 25.22
C PRO A 35 2.04 -6.37 25.64
N THR A 36 1.18 -6.11 24.66
CA THR A 36 -0.24 -5.81 24.87
C THR A 36 -1.10 -7.06 25.07
N SER A 37 -0.51 -8.26 24.99
CA SER A 37 -1.21 -9.54 25.00
C SER A 37 -0.81 -10.41 26.19
N ASP A 38 -1.79 -11.13 26.73
CA ASP A 38 -1.61 -12.03 27.88
C ASP A 38 -1.95 -13.48 27.48
N LEU A 39 -0.92 -14.34 27.49
CA LEU A 39 -1.07 -15.77 27.18
C LEU A 39 -1.76 -16.57 28.30
N SER A 40 -1.92 -16.02 29.51
CA SER A 40 -2.46 -16.77 30.66
C SER A 40 -3.88 -17.31 30.40
N LYS A 41 -4.64 -16.64 29.53
CA LYS A 41 -6.01 -16.99 29.14
C LYS A 41 -6.11 -17.62 27.74
N ALA A 42 -4.98 -17.77 27.05
CA ALA A 42 -4.95 -18.27 25.69
C ALA A 42 -5.21 -19.79 25.67
N GLN A 43 -5.87 -20.24 24.60
CA GLN A 43 -6.11 -21.66 24.38
C GLN A 43 -4.80 -22.37 24.08
N THR A 44 -4.69 -23.64 24.49
CA THR A 44 -3.56 -24.49 24.12
C THR A 44 -3.69 -24.94 22.66
N ASP A 45 -2.67 -24.68 21.86
CA ASP A 45 -2.47 -25.19 20.50
C ASP A 45 -0.99 -25.59 20.32
N GLU A 46 -0.73 -26.90 20.29
CA GLU A 46 0.61 -27.46 20.06
C GLU A 46 1.15 -27.13 18.67
N ASN A 47 0.28 -26.78 17.72
CA ASN A 47 0.61 -26.47 16.33
C ASN A 47 0.37 -24.99 16.00
N CYS A 48 0.41 -24.09 16.99
CA CYS A 48 0.15 -22.65 16.87
C CYS A 48 0.74 -22.00 15.59
N THR A 49 2.02 -22.26 15.30
CA THR A 49 2.70 -21.77 14.08
C THR A 49 2.06 -22.29 12.80
N GLN A 50 1.73 -23.58 12.75
CA GLN A 50 1.12 -24.21 11.59
C GLN A 50 -0.33 -23.75 11.41
N THR A 51 -1.08 -23.57 12.50
CA THR A 51 -2.43 -23.01 12.49
C THR A 51 -2.41 -21.63 11.83
N CYS A 52 -1.49 -20.75 12.22
CA CYS A 52 -1.31 -19.44 11.58
C CYS A 52 -0.86 -19.52 10.13
N PHE A 53 0.06 -20.44 9.80
CA PHE A 53 0.51 -20.63 8.43
C PHE A 53 -0.63 -21.03 7.49
N SER A 54 -1.50 -21.93 7.95
CA SER A 54 -2.65 -22.42 7.19
C SER A 54 -3.80 -21.42 7.10
N ASP A 55 -3.93 -20.51 8.06
CA ASP A 55 -4.96 -19.47 8.05
C ASP A 55 -4.57 -18.32 7.10
N SER A 56 -5.42 -17.99 6.13
CA SER A 56 -5.12 -16.98 5.11
C SER A 56 -5.05 -15.55 5.65
N ASP A 57 -5.63 -15.28 6.82
CA ASP A 57 -5.69 -13.95 7.43
C ASP A 57 -4.66 -13.80 8.57
N CYS A 58 -4.14 -14.89 9.14
CA CYS A 58 -3.17 -14.80 10.22
C CYS A 58 -1.83 -14.18 9.77
N VAL A 59 -1.33 -13.22 10.54
CA VAL A 59 -0.05 -12.51 10.30
C VAL A 59 1.03 -12.87 11.31
N LEU A 60 0.63 -13.26 12.53
CA LEU A 60 1.55 -13.55 13.61
C LEU A 60 0.93 -14.56 14.60
N ALA A 61 1.74 -15.50 15.05
CA ALA A 61 1.43 -16.38 16.17
C ALA A 61 2.30 -16.03 17.38
N PHE A 62 1.69 -15.84 18.55
CA PHE A 62 2.38 -15.62 19.83
C PHE A 62 2.07 -16.78 20.76
N PHE A 63 3.10 -17.45 21.29
CA PHE A 63 2.90 -18.63 22.11
C PHE A 63 4.04 -18.86 23.12
N ASN A 64 3.81 -19.76 24.07
CA ASN A 64 4.82 -20.14 25.07
C ASN A 64 5.16 -21.64 25.05
N ILE A 65 6.09 -22.04 25.90
CA ILE A 65 6.51 -23.44 26.08
C ILE A 65 5.39 -24.41 26.48
N ASN A 66 4.29 -23.90 27.05
CA ASN A 66 3.10 -24.70 27.42
C ASN A 66 2.08 -24.73 26.28
N SER A 67 2.45 -24.29 25.08
CA SER A 67 1.62 -24.24 23.89
C SER A 67 0.37 -23.36 24.04
N GLN A 68 0.32 -22.42 24.99
CA GLN A 68 -0.71 -21.39 25.02
C GLN A 68 -0.48 -20.47 23.82
N CYS A 69 -1.51 -20.26 22.98
CA CYS A 69 -1.37 -19.68 21.65
C CYS A 69 -2.38 -18.54 21.42
N LEU A 70 -1.88 -17.41 20.93
CA LEU A 70 -2.67 -16.30 20.41
C LEU A 70 -2.30 -16.04 18.95
N LEU A 71 -3.31 -15.88 18.12
CA LEU A 71 -3.16 -15.57 16.69
C LEU A 71 -3.61 -14.14 16.44
N PHE A 72 -2.85 -13.42 15.64
CA PHE A 72 -3.16 -12.07 15.18
C PHE A 72 -3.49 -12.14 13.70
N PHE A 73 -4.60 -11.52 13.31
CA PHE A 73 -5.12 -11.55 11.96
C PHE A 73 -5.00 -10.20 11.27
N TYR A 74 -4.73 -10.19 9.98
CA TYR A 74 -4.53 -9.01 9.16
C TYR A 74 -5.77 -8.11 9.16
N ASN A 75 -6.97 -8.68 9.04
CA ASN A 75 -8.19 -7.88 9.02
C ASN A 75 -8.52 -7.19 10.36
N SER A 76 -8.05 -7.74 11.50
CA SER A 76 -8.33 -7.22 12.84
C SER A 76 -7.18 -6.42 13.46
N THR A 77 -6.02 -6.37 12.81
CA THR A 77 -4.79 -5.81 13.39
C THR A 77 -4.29 -4.65 12.53
N GLU A 78 -4.44 -3.42 13.01
CA GLU A 78 -3.87 -2.23 12.34
C GLU A 78 -2.43 -1.97 12.78
N THR A 79 -2.14 -2.19 14.06
CA THR A 79 -0.82 -2.04 14.65
C THR A 79 -0.51 -3.24 15.56
N LEU A 80 0.75 -3.68 15.54
CA LEU A 80 1.23 -4.73 16.43
C LEU A 80 2.69 -4.48 16.78
N GLU A 81 3.03 -4.61 18.05
CA GLU A 81 4.40 -4.50 18.54
C GLU A 81 4.86 -5.87 19.03
N VAL A 82 6.09 -6.22 18.66
CA VAL A 82 6.78 -7.40 19.13
C VAL A 82 8.10 -6.97 19.75
N GLN A 83 8.33 -7.40 20.99
CA GLN A 83 9.60 -7.20 21.68
C GLN A 83 10.36 -8.53 21.67
N GLU A 84 11.61 -8.49 21.23
CA GLU A 84 12.51 -9.63 21.33
C GLU A 84 12.75 -9.97 22.80
N THR A 85 12.83 -11.26 23.10
CA THR A 85 13.05 -11.78 24.45
C THR A 85 14.18 -12.82 24.43
N ASN A 86 14.54 -13.35 25.60
CA ASN A 86 15.55 -14.39 25.69
C ASN A 86 14.91 -15.78 25.71
N ARG A 87 15.76 -16.80 25.56
CA ARG A 87 15.37 -18.20 25.66
C ARG A 87 14.69 -18.52 27.00
N ASP A 88 15.20 -17.93 28.08
CA ASP A 88 14.74 -18.21 29.45
C ASP A 88 13.32 -17.71 29.72
N ASP A 89 12.82 -16.76 28.92
CA ASP A 89 11.44 -16.28 29.02
C ASP A 89 10.42 -17.32 28.53
N GLY A 90 10.85 -18.27 27.69
CA GLY A 90 9.97 -19.32 27.15
C GLY A 90 8.84 -18.79 26.27
N LEU A 91 9.01 -17.58 25.71
CA LEU A 91 8.06 -16.88 24.86
C LEU A 91 8.56 -16.86 23.41
N PHE A 92 7.64 -17.10 22.48
CA PHE A 92 7.93 -17.18 21.06
C PHE A 92 6.91 -16.42 20.25
N VAL A 93 7.40 -15.78 19.20
CA VAL A 93 6.57 -15.18 18.15
C VAL A 93 6.98 -15.76 16.81
N ALA A 94 5.99 -16.04 15.95
CA ALA A 94 6.22 -16.50 14.60
C ALA A 94 5.52 -15.56 13.60
N PHE A 95 6.30 -14.82 12.83
CA PHE A 95 5.83 -13.93 11.78
C PHE A 95 5.51 -14.72 10.52
N LYS A 96 4.38 -14.45 9.91
CA LYS A 96 4.10 -14.94 8.55
C LYS A 96 4.73 -13.99 7.55
N VAL A 97 5.64 -14.48 6.72
CA VAL A 97 6.47 -13.63 5.84
C VAL A 97 6.55 -14.18 4.42
N ILE A 98 6.76 -13.29 3.46
CA ILE A 98 6.98 -13.61 2.05
C ILE A 98 8.40 -13.19 1.65
N PHE A 99 9.11 -14.11 1.01
CA PHE A 99 10.43 -13.87 0.43
C PHE A 99 10.32 -13.73 -1.09
N TRP A 100 10.85 -12.62 -1.61
CA TRP A 100 10.73 -12.23 -3.03
C TRP A 100 11.85 -12.80 -3.91
N ASP A 101 12.94 -13.30 -3.33
CA ASP A 101 14.07 -13.88 -4.06
C ASP A 101 14.38 -15.33 -3.62
N PHE A 102 14.35 -16.25 -4.58
CA PHE A 102 14.82 -17.62 -4.38
C PHE A 102 16.33 -17.69 -4.07
N SER A 103 17.11 -16.67 -4.45
CA SER A 103 18.55 -16.57 -4.13
C SER A 103 18.79 -16.22 -2.65
N GLU A 104 17.90 -15.46 -2.00
CA GLU A 104 17.95 -15.21 -0.56
C GLU A 104 17.49 -16.42 0.27
N ILE A 105 16.60 -17.24 -0.29
CA ILE A 105 16.20 -18.54 0.30
C ILE A 105 17.38 -19.53 0.35
N LEU A 106 18.33 -19.44 -0.58
CA LEU A 106 19.52 -20.29 -0.61
C LEU A 106 20.68 -19.75 0.23
N LYS A 107 20.65 -18.46 0.63
CA LYS A 107 21.67 -17.84 1.50
C LYS A 107 21.27 -17.85 2.97
N SER A 108 19.98 -17.73 3.27
CA SER A 108 19.51 -18.03 4.61
C SER A 108 19.53 -19.54 4.79
N ASP A 109 20.35 -20.01 5.74
CA ASP A 109 20.25 -21.33 6.36
C ASP A 109 18.92 -21.46 7.16
N PHE A 110 17.81 -21.03 6.56
CA PHE A 110 16.49 -20.99 7.13
C PHE A 110 15.91 -22.40 7.09
N GLN A 111 16.26 -23.15 8.12
CA GLN A 111 16.01 -24.57 8.29
C GLN A 111 14.50 -24.87 8.24
N THR A 112 14.04 -25.38 7.11
CA THR A 112 12.72 -26.03 6.95
C THR A 112 12.67 -27.44 7.56
N ASN A 113 13.75 -27.89 8.21
CA ASN A 113 13.79 -29.13 8.96
C ASN A 113 14.25 -28.83 10.38
N LEU A 114 13.31 -28.69 11.31
CA LEU A 114 13.54 -28.95 12.73
C LEU A 114 13.83 -30.45 12.91
N SER A 115 15.05 -30.86 12.52
CA SER A 115 15.70 -32.06 13.02
C SER A 115 16.99 -31.58 13.68
N THR A 116 16.87 -31.37 14.97
CA THR A 116 17.91 -31.09 15.96
C THR A 116 19.28 -31.70 15.64
N THR A 117 20.31 -30.86 15.49
CA THR A 117 21.68 -31.16 15.93
C THR A 117 22.53 -29.95 16.31
N ASN A 118 22.11 -28.69 16.05
CA ASN A 118 22.80 -27.51 16.60
C ASN A 118 21.80 -26.43 17.08
N PRO A 119 21.54 -26.32 18.39
CA PRO A 119 20.60 -25.35 18.97
C PRO A 119 21.15 -23.91 19.07
N ASP A 120 22.37 -23.65 18.59
CA ASP A 120 23.05 -22.35 18.71
C ASP A 120 23.15 -21.57 17.38
N PHE A 121 22.52 -22.06 16.30
CA PHE A 121 22.52 -21.37 15.01
C PHE A 121 21.15 -20.74 14.74
N CYS A 122 21.00 -19.46 15.08
CA CYS A 122 19.95 -18.59 14.54
C CYS A 122 20.58 -17.74 13.42
N PRO A 123 19.91 -17.57 12.26
CA PRO A 123 20.38 -16.63 11.25
C PRO A 123 20.51 -15.24 11.87
N ILE A 124 21.55 -14.51 11.46
CA ILE A 124 21.90 -13.20 12.01
C ILE A 124 20.73 -12.24 11.75
N GLU A 125 20.17 -11.67 12.81
CA GLU A 125 18.99 -10.76 12.82
C GLU A 125 19.10 -9.56 11.86
N SER A 126 20.31 -9.20 11.42
CA SER A 126 20.57 -8.07 10.54
C SER A 126 20.22 -8.31 9.07
N GLU A 127 19.82 -9.53 8.68
CA GLU A 127 19.53 -9.88 7.28
C GLU A 127 18.05 -10.20 7.02
N ILE A 128 17.17 -9.97 8.00
CA ILE A 128 15.75 -10.31 7.87
C ILE A 128 14.93 -9.03 7.66
N ASP A 129 14.25 -8.95 6.52
CA ASP A 129 13.23 -7.94 6.22
C ASP A 129 11.85 -8.63 6.14
N PRO A 130 11.18 -8.85 7.29
CA PRO A 130 9.96 -9.64 7.33
C PRO A 130 8.82 -8.84 6.69
N THR A 131 8.45 -9.19 5.47
CA THR A 131 7.32 -8.57 4.76
C THR A 131 6.12 -9.50 4.73
N ILE A 132 4.94 -9.00 5.08
CA ILE A 132 3.65 -9.68 4.89
C ILE A 132 3.07 -9.24 3.54
N LEU A 133 2.66 -10.16 2.68
CA LEU A 133 1.77 -9.84 1.55
C LEU A 133 0.42 -10.51 1.79
N LEU A 134 -0.43 -9.79 2.51
CA LEU A 134 -1.85 -10.06 2.67
C LEU A 134 -2.57 -8.77 2.27
N GLY A 135 -3.43 -8.84 1.24
CA GLY A 135 -4.04 -7.66 0.61
C GLY A 135 -3.37 -7.23 -0.69
N GLU A 136 -3.53 -5.97 -1.09
CA GLU A 136 -2.90 -5.40 -2.30
C GLU A 136 -1.44 -5.01 -2.07
N ASP A 137 -1.06 -4.72 -0.81
CA ASP A 137 0.22 -4.11 -0.47
C ASP A 137 1.11 -5.03 0.36
N PRO A 138 2.41 -5.14 0.02
CA PRO A 138 3.39 -5.68 0.95
C PRO A 138 3.50 -4.76 2.16
N ILE A 139 3.43 -5.34 3.36
CA ILE A 139 3.52 -4.62 4.64
C ILE A 139 4.78 -5.09 5.38
N PRO A 140 5.80 -4.24 5.49
CA PRO A 140 7.01 -4.59 6.20
C PRO A 140 6.80 -4.57 7.72
N TRP A 141 7.47 -5.47 8.41
CA TRP A 141 7.78 -5.31 9.83
C TRP A 141 9.00 -4.41 9.96
N THR A 142 8.85 -3.26 10.63
CA THR A 142 9.94 -2.31 10.80
C THR A 142 10.57 -2.48 12.17
N LYS A 143 11.91 -2.51 12.24
CA LYS A 143 12.62 -2.39 13.52
C LYS A 143 12.54 -0.94 13.99
N THR A 144 11.89 -0.70 15.12
CA THR A 144 11.85 0.62 15.77
C THR A 144 13.00 0.81 16.76
N SER A 145 13.64 -0.29 17.17
CA SER A 145 14.85 -0.35 17.98
C SER A 145 15.56 -1.68 17.73
N ASP A 146 16.72 -1.90 18.35
CA ASP A 146 17.47 -3.15 18.21
C ASP A 146 16.63 -4.41 18.51
N SER A 147 15.69 -4.29 19.47
CA SER A 147 14.90 -5.41 20.01
C SER A 147 13.38 -5.24 19.85
N THR A 148 12.91 -4.28 19.06
CA THR A 148 11.46 -4.03 18.89
C THR A 148 11.09 -3.96 17.42
N TRP A 149 10.14 -4.81 17.06
CA TRP A 149 9.54 -4.87 15.73
C TRP A 149 8.13 -4.30 15.78
N GLN A 150 7.77 -3.61 14.71
CA GLN A 150 6.47 -2.99 14.59
C GLN A 150 5.84 -3.30 13.24
N PHE A 151 4.60 -3.75 13.30
CA PHE A 151 3.71 -3.86 12.16
C PHE A 151 2.72 -2.71 12.22
N ARG A 152 2.57 -2.01 11.09
CA ARG A 152 1.54 -0.99 10.90
C ARG A 152 0.97 -1.12 9.51
N LYS A 153 -0.34 -1.02 9.40
CA LYS A 153 -1.05 -1.00 8.13
C LYS A 153 -2.09 0.09 8.08
N CYS A 154 -2.56 0.38 6.88
CA CYS A 154 -3.72 1.22 6.69
C CYS A 154 -5.00 0.57 7.22
N ILE A 155 -5.97 1.40 7.60
CA ILE A 155 -7.28 0.98 8.11
C ILE A 155 -8.01 0.23 7.01
N GLY A 156 -8.54 -0.95 7.35
CA GLY A 156 -9.29 -1.78 6.40
C GLY A 156 -8.48 -2.10 5.14
N ASN A 157 -8.98 -1.65 3.99
CA ASN A 157 -8.42 -1.86 2.65
C ASN A 157 -7.92 -0.56 1.99
N TRP A 158 -7.57 0.45 2.78
CA TRP A 158 -6.95 1.67 2.25
C TRP A 158 -5.57 1.35 1.69
N LYS A 159 -5.23 1.95 0.55
CA LYS A 159 -3.98 1.68 -0.15
C LYS A 159 -2.84 2.43 0.51
N MET A 160 -1.77 1.72 0.80
CA MET A 160 -0.54 2.24 1.36
C MET A 160 0.38 2.74 0.24
N PHE A 161 0.96 3.92 0.43
CA PHE A 161 2.00 4.47 -0.45
C PHE A 161 3.15 5.00 0.40
N GLU A 162 4.35 4.56 0.08
CA GLU A 162 5.59 5.14 0.61
C GLU A 162 6.03 6.29 -0.28
N ARG A 163 6.17 7.48 0.31
CA ARG A 163 6.74 8.67 -0.33
C ARG A 163 8.18 8.79 0.12
N THR A 164 9.06 9.23 -0.77
CA THR A 164 10.49 9.41 -0.45
C THR A 164 10.84 10.85 -0.05
N ASP A 165 9.94 11.80 -0.30
CA ASP A 165 10.16 13.23 -0.06
C ASP A 165 8.86 13.90 0.44
N PRO A 166 8.66 14.06 1.78
CA PRO A 166 9.46 13.46 2.83
C PRO A 166 9.26 11.94 2.87
N ASN A 167 10.16 11.24 3.60
CA ASN A 167 9.97 9.82 3.87
C ASN A 167 8.77 9.63 4.82
N ILE A 168 7.60 9.37 4.25
CA ILE A 168 6.34 9.14 4.97
C ILE A 168 5.54 8.05 4.28
N THR A 169 4.74 7.34 5.05
CA THR A 169 3.71 6.44 4.51
C THR A 169 2.36 7.14 4.57
N VAL A 170 1.60 7.10 3.48
CA VAL A 170 0.23 7.61 3.41
C VAL A 170 -0.74 6.51 3.04
N CYS A 171 -1.95 6.62 3.56
CA CYS A 171 -3.06 5.71 3.28
C CYS A 171 -4.11 6.46 2.48
N ILE A 172 -4.49 5.95 1.32
CA ILE A 172 -5.43 6.61 0.39
C ILE A 172 -6.60 5.68 0.07
N GLN A 173 -7.81 6.23 0.01
CA GLN A 173 -9.00 5.53 -0.47
C GLN A 173 -9.90 6.45 -1.31
N VAL A 174 -10.52 5.86 -2.34
CA VAL A 174 -11.44 6.55 -3.23
C VAL A 174 -12.88 6.25 -2.85
N PHE A 175 -13.68 7.31 -2.73
CA PHE A 175 -15.10 7.24 -2.42
C PHE A 175 -15.90 7.93 -3.51
N LEU A 176 -16.88 7.24 -4.08
CA LEU A 176 -17.85 7.83 -5.00
C LEU A 176 -19.06 8.30 -4.19
N THR A 177 -19.24 9.60 -4.09
CA THR A 177 -20.31 10.24 -3.30
C THR A 177 -21.50 10.64 -4.15
N GLY A 178 -21.37 10.62 -5.48
CA GLY A 178 -22.45 10.89 -6.43
C GLY A 178 -22.03 11.85 -7.54
N PHE A 179 -22.80 11.86 -8.63
CA PHE A 179 -22.55 12.76 -9.75
C PHE A 179 -22.77 14.22 -9.35
N GLY A 180 -21.79 15.07 -9.68
CA GLY A 180 -21.85 16.50 -9.37
C GLY A 180 -21.41 16.83 -7.94
N THR A 181 -20.65 15.95 -7.30
CA THR A 181 -20.05 16.21 -5.98
C THR A 181 -19.21 17.49 -6.04
N THR A 182 -19.52 18.44 -5.17
CA THR A 182 -18.76 19.69 -5.01
C THR A 182 -17.51 19.48 -4.16
N GLN A 183 -16.56 20.41 -4.24
CA GLN A 183 -15.35 20.39 -3.43
C GLN A 183 -15.67 20.47 -1.93
N THR A 184 -16.70 21.23 -1.54
CA THR A 184 -17.14 21.32 -0.14
C THR A 184 -17.68 19.98 0.35
N GLU A 185 -18.56 19.34 -0.42
CA GLU A 185 -19.08 18.00 -0.07
C GLU A 185 -17.97 16.95 0.01
N ALA A 186 -16.98 17.02 -0.89
CA ALA A 186 -15.80 16.16 -0.86
C ALA A 186 -14.99 16.35 0.43
N LYS A 187 -14.74 17.61 0.83
CA LYS A 187 -14.05 17.95 2.08
C LYS A 187 -14.83 17.49 3.32
N ASP A 188 -16.14 17.73 3.35
CA ASP A 188 -17.03 17.31 4.44
C ASP A 188 -17.07 15.78 4.57
N TYR A 189 -17.10 15.06 3.45
CA TYR A 189 -17.10 13.59 3.43
C TYR A 189 -15.84 13.03 4.10
N CYS A 190 -14.64 13.46 3.70
CA CYS A 190 -13.41 12.99 4.32
C CYS A 190 -13.34 13.39 5.81
N SER A 191 -13.74 14.62 6.13
CA SER A 191 -13.73 15.15 7.51
C SER A 191 -14.66 14.37 8.44
N SER A 192 -15.80 13.90 7.93
CA SER A 192 -16.76 13.09 8.71
C SER A 192 -16.18 11.76 9.21
N MET A 193 -15.12 11.26 8.56
CA MET A 193 -14.39 10.06 8.97
C MET A 193 -13.11 10.39 9.76
N GLY A 194 -12.88 11.67 10.10
CA GLY A 194 -11.64 12.15 10.71
C GLY A 194 -10.44 12.09 9.76
N LYS A 195 -10.67 12.19 8.45
CA LYS A 195 -9.66 12.14 7.39
C LYS A 195 -9.70 13.44 6.58
N GLN A 196 -8.80 13.60 5.63
CA GLN A 196 -8.75 14.79 4.76
C GLN A 196 -8.86 14.39 3.30
N VAL A 197 -9.26 15.33 2.45
CA VAL A 197 -9.02 15.18 1.01
C VAL A 197 -7.51 15.13 0.84
N THR A 198 -6.99 14.11 0.16
CA THR A 198 -5.54 13.91 0.10
C THR A 198 -4.92 14.59 -1.10
N GLY A 199 -3.76 15.18 -0.90
CA GLY A 199 -2.87 15.59 -1.97
C GLY A 199 -2.21 14.36 -2.61
N VAL A 200 -1.78 14.54 -3.86
CA VAL A 200 -1.18 13.49 -4.69
C VAL A 200 0.23 13.94 -5.06
N ALA A 201 1.22 13.31 -4.44
CA ALA A 201 2.63 13.64 -4.61
C ALA A 201 3.25 12.90 -5.81
N MET A 202 2.83 11.66 -6.06
CA MET A 202 3.44 10.76 -7.04
C MET A 202 2.49 10.37 -8.18
N VAL A 203 3.06 10.02 -9.32
CA VAL A 203 2.31 9.59 -10.51
C VAL A 203 1.58 8.25 -10.27
N GLU A 204 2.18 7.38 -9.47
CA GLU A 204 1.64 6.06 -9.12
C GLU A 204 0.35 6.19 -8.31
N GLU A 205 0.29 7.17 -7.40
CA GLU A 205 -0.91 7.50 -6.62
C GLU A 205 -2.04 7.95 -7.55
N SER A 206 -1.78 8.87 -8.50
CA SER A 206 -2.81 9.35 -9.43
C SER A 206 -3.33 8.24 -10.36
N LYS A 207 -2.44 7.36 -10.85
CA LYS A 207 -2.81 6.17 -11.62
C LYS A 207 -3.70 5.23 -10.81
N TRP A 208 -3.35 4.96 -9.56
CA TRP A 208 -4.14 4.10 -8.69
C TRP A 208 -5.51 4.72 -8.37
N ILE A 209 -5.57 6.01 -8.03
CA ILE A 209 -6.83 6.73 -7.79
C ILE A 209 -7.74 6.65 -9.02
N LEU A 210 -7.21 6.87 -10.22
CA LEU A 210 -7.98 6.77 -11.45
C LEU A 210 -8.47 5.33 -11.71
N LYS A 211 -7.62 4.32 -11.48
CA LYS A 211 -7.98 2.90 -11.60
C LYS A 211 -9.12 2.56 -10.64
N GLN A 212 -9.00 2.92 -9.36
CA GLN A 212 -10.02 2.69 -8.35
C GLN A 212 -11.33 3.41 -8.66
N THR A 213 -11.26 4.65 -9.16
CA THR A 213 -12.43 5.40 -9.59
C THR A 213 -13.17 4.65 -10.70
N LYS A 214 -12.45 4.15 -11.72
CA LYS A 214 -13.03 3.37 -12.83
C LYS A 214 -13.67 2.06 -12.36
N GLU A 215 -12.99 1.33 -11.48
CA GLU A 215 -13.47 0.06 -10.93
C GLU A 215 -14.76 0.26 -10.12
N LYS A 216 -14.78 1.25 -9.21
CA LYS A 216 -15.95 1.58 -8.40
C LYS A 216 -17.11 2.16 -9.21
N PHE A 217 -16.82 2.89 -10.29
CA PHE A 217 -17.85 3.43 -11.17
C PHE A 217 -18.59 2.33 -11.97
N GLY A 218 -17.95 1.16 -12.15
CA GLY A 218 -18.58 -0.03 -12.73
C GLY A 218 -18.86 0.03 -14.24
N ARG A 219 -18.43 1.09 -14.92
CA ARG A 219 -18.54 1.29 -16.39
C ARG A 219 -17.45 2.22 -16.89
N THR A 220 -17.44 2.52 -18.19
CA THR A 220 -16.52 3.51 -18.76
C THR A 220 -16.75 4.88 -18.11
N LEU A 221 -15.77 5.35 -17.36
CA LEU A 221 -15.74 6.70 -16.78
C LEU A 221 -15.61 7.72 -17.95
N PRO A 222 -16.53 8.68 -18.09
CA PRO A 222 -16.42 9.71 -19.13
C PRO A 222 -15.20 10.62 -18.93
N ILE A 223 -14.76 11.25 -20.02
CA ILE A 223 -13.70 12.26 -19.97
C ILE A 223 -14.15 13.40 -19.03
N TRP A 224 -13.20 13.94 -18.28
CA TRP A 224 -13.36 15.01 -17.28
C TRP A 224 -14.10 14.62 -15.99
N GLN A 225 -14.65 13.40 -15.95
CA GLN A 225 -15.23 12.85 -14.73
C GLN A 225 -14.16 12.14 -13.91
N GLY A 226 -14.14 12.45 -12.63
CA GLY A 226 -13.11 11.99 -11.73
C GLY A 226 -13.49 12.18 -10.28
N VAL A 227 -12.48 12.28 -9.44
CA VAL A 227 -12.63 12.53 -8.02
C VAL A 227 -11.76 13.70 -7.60
N TRP A 228 -12.26 14.46 -6.62
CA TRP A 228 -11.51 15.52 -5.98
C TRP A 228 -10.27 14.98 -5.30
N ILE A 229 -9.17 15.67 -5.50
CA ILE A 229 -7.94 15.54 -4.71
C ILE A 229 -7.64 16.92 -4.09
N ASP A 230 -6.77 16.95 -3.10
CA ASP A 230 -6.36 18.22 -2.49
C ASP A 230 -5.49 19.01 -3.46
N GLY A 231 -5.25 20.28 -3.16
CA GLY A 231 -4.46 21.18 -3.99
C GLY A 231 -5.28 22.35 -4.49
N GLU A 232 -4.86 23.55 -4.09
CA GLU A 232 -5.38 24.82 -4.62
C GLU A 232 -4.22 25.70 -5.08
N ARG A 233 -4.31 26.22 -6.31
CA ARG A 233 -3.26 27.03 -6.92
C ARG A 233 -3.01 28.31 -6.13
N GLU A 234 -1.76 28.52 -5.74
CA GLU A 234 -1.32 29.66 -4.93
C GLU A 234 -1.28 30.95 -5.76
N THR A 235 -0.56 30.91 -6.89
CA THR A 235 -0.27 32.08 -7.71
C THR A 235 -0.84 31.90 -9.12
N ILE A 236 -1.51 32.94 -9.62
CA ILE A 236 -2.02 32.98 -10.99
C ILE A 236 -0.84 32.92 -11.96
N GLY A 237 -0.91 32.05 -12.97
CA GLY A 237 0.16 31.87 -13.97
C GLY A 237 1.29 30.93 -13.54
N GLU A 238 1.18 30.31 -12.37
CA GLU A 238 2.15 29.34 -11.86
C GLU A 238 1.48 28.01 -11.53
N ASN A 239 2.17 26.90 -11.75
CA ASN A 239 1.71 25.56 -11.37
C ASN A 239 2.16 25.19 -9.94
N ASN A 240 2.06 26.15 -9.03
CA ASN A 240 2.33 26.00 -7.61
C ASN A 240 1.00 25.83 -6.87
N PHE A 241 0.89 24.76 -6.08
CA PHE A 241 -0.34 24.38 -5.38
C PHE A 241 -0.07 24.25 -3.88
N THR A 242 -1.04 24.72 -3.09
CA THR A 242 -1.04 24.54 -1.63
C THR A 242 -1.82 23.29 -1.27
N TRP A 243 -1.26 22.48 -0.38
CA TRP A 243 -1.89 21.28 0.18
C TRP A 243 -2.43 21.62 1.58
N THR A 244 -3.67 21.26 1.84
CA THR A 244 -4.36 21.46 3.11
C THR A 244 -4.35 20.22 3.99
N ASP A 245 -3.90 19.07 3.46
CA ASP A 245 -3.83 17.80 4.19
C ASP A 245 -2.67 17.71 5.22
N GLY A 246 -1.78 18.70 5.26
CA GLY A 246 -0.71 18.80 6.25
C GLY A 246 0.39 17.74 6.13
N TYR A 247 0.37 16.87 5.13
CA TYR A 247 1.43 15.86 4.91
C TYR A 247 1.87 15.73 3.44
N THR A 248 1.13 16.28 2.48
CA THR A 248 1.57 16.29 1.09
C THR A 248 2.57 17.41 0.84
N VAL A 249 3.67 17.03 0.18
CA VAL A 249 4.63 17.97 -0.40
C VAL A 249 4.99 17.49 -1.80
N GLY A 250 5.61 18.39 -2.57
CA GLY A 250 6.10 18.08 -3.91
C GLY A 250 5.00 18.13 -4.97
N TYR A 251 5.45 18.06 -6.23
CA TYR A 251 4.60 18.32 -7.40
C TYR A 251 4.85 17.32 -8.53
N LYS A 252 5.48 16.16 -8.26
CA LYS A 252 5.89 15.19 -9.29
C LYS A 252 4.69 14.66 -10.07
N ALA A 253 3.54 14.46 -9.41
CA ALA A 253 2.29 14.09 -10.08
C ALA A 253 1.74 15.19 -11.03
N LEU A 254 2.16 16.44 -10.83
CA LEU A 254 1.72 17.61 -11.62
C LEU A 254 2.67 17.93 -12.78
N GLU A 255 3.75 17.18 -12.97
CA GLU A 255 4.69 17.38 -14.06
C GLU A 255 4.03 17.17 -15.44
N ASN A 256 4.60 17.82 -16.46
CA ASN A 256 4.12 17.74 -17.84
C ASN A 256 4.01 16.29 -18.32
N GLY A 257 2.83 15.95 -18.84
CA GLY A 257 2.50 14.60 -19.31
C GLY A 257 1.64 13.80 -18.33
N TRP A 258 1.62 14.17 -17.04
CA TRP A 258 0.79 13.54 -16.01
C TRP A 258 -0.39 14.39 -15.58
N ALA A 259 -0.27 15.72 -15.68
CA ALA A 259 -1.35 16.65 -15.44
C ALA A 259 -1.68 17.48 -16.70
N LYS A 260 -2.95 17.83 -16.85
CA LYS A 260 -3.44 18.85 -17.76
C LYS A 260 -3.86 20.05 -16.93
N LEU A 261 -2.97 21.04 -16.83
CA LEU A 261 -3.21 22.27 -16.10
C LEU A 261 -3.42 23.39 -17.13
N THR A 262 -4.63 23.95 -17.13
CA THR A 262 -5.08 24.95 -18.11
C THR A 262 -5.13 26.36 -17.55
N GLU A 263 -5.11 26.51 -16.22
CA GLU A 263 -5.25 27.75 -15.43
C GLU A 263 -6.58 28.48 -15.61
N THR A 264 -7.12 28.53 -16.83
CA THR A 264 -8.39 29.17 -17.16
C THR A 264 -9.10 28.40 -18.27
N GLU A 265 -10.37 28.09 -18.05
CA GLU A 265 -11.26 27.47 -19.04
C GLU A 265 -12.52 28.33 -19.14
N LYS A 266 -12.88 28.78 -20.34
CA LYS A 266 -14.05 29.65 -20.60
C LYS A 266 -14.12 30.91 -19.71
N GLY A 267 -12.96 31.45 -19.35
CA GLY A 267 -12.85 32.64 -18.49
C GLY A 267 -13.04 32.38 -17.00
N GLN A 268 -13.17 31.11 -16.58
CA GLN A 268 -13.19 30.71 -15.17
C GLN A 268 -11.82 30.18 -14.76
N ARG A 269 -11.35 30.59 -13.59
CA ARG A 269 -10.07 30.16 -13.04
C ARG A 269 -10.15 28.67 -12.68
N GLN A 270 -9.12 27.90 -13.01
CA GLN A 270 -9.01 26.46 -12.74
C GLN A 270 -7.86 26.24 -11.75
N ASP A 271 -8.18 26.24 -10.47
CA ASP A 271 -7.19 26.22 -9.38
C ASP A 271 -7.25 24.97 -8.52
N CYS A 272 -8.32 24.22 -8.58
CA CYS A 272 -8.52 23.03 -7.75
C CYS A 272 -8.29 21.77 -8.56
N LEU A 273 -7.87 20.69 -7.91
CA LEU A 273 -7.40 19.51 -8.61
C LEU A 273 -8.40 18.34 -8.55
N VAL A 274 -8.46 17.60 -9.65
CA VAL A 274 -9.18 16.32 -9.76
C VAL A 274 -8.32 15.28 -10.45
N VAL A 275 -8.42 14.02 -10.01
CA VAL A 275 -7.92 12.88 -10.80
C VAL A 275 -9.03 12.44 -11.73
N SER A 276 -8.82 12.56 -13.04
CA SER A 276 -9.82 12.28 -14.07
C SER A 276 -9.20 11.77 -15.37
N ILE A 277 -10.03 11.22 -16.26
CA ILE A 277 -9.60 10.99 -17.65
C ILE A 277 -9.58 12.34 -18.35
N THR A 278 -8.44 12.74 -18.92
CA THR A 278 -8.36 13.94 -19.76
C THR A 278 -8.42 13.58 -21.25
N ASP A 279 -8.66 14.57 -22.11
CA ASP A 279 -8.57 14.41 -23.58
C ASP A 279 -7.15 14.18 -24.12
N LYS A 280 -6.14 14.27 -23.25
CA LYS A 280 -4.73 14.00 -23.50
C LYS A 280 -4.24 12.91 -22.53
N SER A 281 -2.95 12.60 -22.54
CA SER A 281 -2.33 11.56 -21.69
C SER A 281 -2.28 11.90 -20.19
N GLY A 282 -2.87 13.01 -19.74
CA GLY A 282 -2.88 13.44 -18.33
C GLY A 282 -3.96 12.72 -17.50
N ILE A 283 -3.66 12.50 -16.22
CA ILE A 283 -4.50 11.82 -15.22
C ILE A 283 -4.97 12.80 -14.13
N ILE A 284 -4.34 13.97 -14.03
CA ILE A 284 -4.77 15.08 -13.17
C ILE A 284 -5.24 16.23 -14.04
N ASN A 285 -6.30 16.92 -13.62
CA ASN A 285 -6.84 18.10 -14.27
C ASN A 285 -7.08 19.21 -13.25
N ASP A 286 -6.86 20.46 -13.63
CA ASP A 286 -7.34 21.60 -12.86
C ASP A 286 -8.79 21.96 -13.23
N VAL A 287 -9.58 22.30 -12.23
CA VAL A 287 -10.99 22.67 -12.34
C VAL A 287 -11.26 23.92 -11.50
N ASP A 288 -12.39 24.58 -11.75
CA ASP A 288 -12.87 25.63 -10.86
C ASP A 288 -13.12 25.08 -9.44
N CYS A 289 -12.73 25.87 -8.44
CA CYS A 289 -12.97 25.50 -7.05
C CYS A 289 -14.47 25.59 -6.70
N GLY A 290 -14.89 24.86 -5.66
CA GLY A 290 -16.31 24.78 -5.29
C GLY A 290 -17.07 23.79 -6.16
N TYR A 291 -17.56 24.20 -7.34
CA TYR A 291 -18.42 23.35 -8.18
C TYR A 291 -17.62 22.42 -9.10
N GLY A 292 -16.42 22.84 -9.51
CA GLY A 292 -15.69 22.17 -10.59
C GLY A 292 -16.52 22.14 -11.87
N GLY A 293 -16.27 21.14 -12.71
CA GLY A 293 -17.09 20.93 -13.90
C GLY A 293 -18.56 20.52 -13.64
N GLY A 294 -19.00 20.39 -12.39
CA GLY A 294 -20.33 19.86 -12.04
C GLY A 294 -20.53 18.38 -12.34
N ILE A 295 -19.43 17.66 -12.56
CA ILE A 295 -19.43 16.29 -13.09
C ILE A 295 -18.54 15.35 -12.28
N GLN A 296 -17.98 15.83 -11.16
CA GLN A 296 -17.13 15.00 -10.31
C GLN A 296 -17.97 13.97 -9.55
N GLN A 297 -17.41 12.79 -9.41
CA GLN A 297 -18.10 11.60 -8.93
C GLN A 297 -17.86 11.34 -7.44
N GLY A 298 -16.87 12.01 -6.85
CA GLY A 298 -16.48 11.79 -5.48
C GLY A 298 -15.14 12.38 -5.11
N VAL A 299 -14.42 11.70 -4.21
CA VAL A 299 -13.23 12.24 -3.55
C VAL A 299 -12.22 11.13 -3.24
N ALA A 300 -10.93 11.47 -3.29
CA ALA A 300 -9.88 10.67 -2.66
C ALA A 300 -9.58 11.22 -1.26
N CYS A 301 -9.84 10.41 -0.23
CA CYS A 301 -9.49 10.74 1.14
C CYS A 301 -8.16 10.09 1.51
N GLY A 302 -7.42 10.70 2.42
CA GLY A 302 -6.15 10.18 2.91
C GLY A 302 -5.82 10.55 4.34
N TYR A 303 -4.79 9.89 4.85
CA TYR A 303 -4.09 10.28 6.08
C TYR A 303 -2.65 9.76 6.04
N LYS A 304 -1.76 10.43 6.79
CA LYS A 304 -0.41 9.93 7.07
C LYS A 304 -0.49 8.77 8.07
N LEU A 305 0.14 7.64 7.75
CA LEU A 305 0.29 6.54 8.70
C LEU A 305 1.33 6.96 9.75
N GLU A 306 0.87 7.11 10.99
CA GLU A 306 1.71 7.52 12.13
C GLU A 306 2.58 6.40 12.68
#